data_AF-A0A923VMN5-F1
#
_entry.id   AF-A0A923VMN5-F1
#
_cell.length_a   1.000
_cell.length_b   1.000
_cell.length_c   1.000
_cell.angle_alpha   90.00
_cell.angle_beta   90.00
_cell.angle_gamma   90.00
#
_symmetry.space_group_name_H-M   'P 1'
#
loop_
_entity.id
_entity.type
_entity.pdbx_description
1 polymer ?
#
loop_
_entity_poly.entity_id
_entity_poly.type
_entity_poly.pdbx_seq_one_letter_code
_entity_poly.pdbx_strand_id
1 'polypeptide(L)'
;MNVIDQIKTFNAGRDPERLLLKYKKMRASPFGFLRATCHLFYDRLPAGGVFKSAPPVWICGDLHPENFGSYKGGNRLAYFDLNDFDESALAPASWDLVRMLAGLQVGAPSLGLRKEQALGLCRIFLKSYAQALASGKAMWIESETSSGIIQELLLSLRERERGEFLDTRTTLKRRRRV
;
A
#
# COMPACT_ATOMS: atom_id res chain seq x y z
N MET A 1 20.72 -5.91 18.10
CA MET A 1 19.65 -6.89 17.81
C MET A 1 19.72 -7.24 16.33
N ASN A 2 19.73 -8.52 15.95
CA ASN A 2 19.76 -8.89 14.53
C ASN A 2 18.39 -8.63 13.86
N VAL A 3 18.31 -8.74 12.52
CA VAL A 3 17.07 -8.45 11.77
C VAL A 3 15.94 -9.44 12.09
N ILE A 4 16.26 -10.70 12.36
CA ILE A 4 15.26 -11.73 12.68
C ILE A 4 14.58 -11.41 14.01
N ASP A 5 15.36 -10.99 15.01
CA ASP A 5 14.86 -10.63 16.33
C ASP A 5 13.96 -9.38 16.27
N GLN A 6 14.31 -8.39 15.44
CA GLN A 6 13.47 -7.21 15.21
C GLN A 6 12.12 -7.60 14.59
N ILE A 7 12.12 -8.46 13.56
CA ILE A 7 10.88 -8.94 12.92
C ILE A 7 10.02 -9.73 13.92
N LYS A 8 10.63 -10.60 14.73
CA LYS A 8 9.92 -11.37 15.76
C LYS A 8 9.29 -10.45 16.81
N THR A 9 10.04 -9.43 17.26
CA THR A 9 9.58 -8.46 18.25
C THR A 9 8.42 -7.63 17.71
N PHE A 10 8.53 -7.12 16.48
CA PHE A 10 7.47 -6.34 15.84
C PHE A 10 6.15 -7.14 15.67
N ASN A 11 6.25 -8.46 15.48
CA ASN A 11 5.08 -9.32 15.31
C ASN A 11 4.69 -10.08 16.60
N ALA A 12 5.21 -9.70 17.75
CA ALA A 12 4.87 -10.34 19.03
C ALA A 12 3.37 -10.22 19.32
N GLY A 13 2.77 -11.29 19.87
CA GLY A 13 1.35 -11.33 20.21
C GLY A 13 0.37 -11.54 19.04
N ARG A 14 0.86 -11.68 17.80
CA ARG A 14 0.03 -12.03 16.64
C ARG A 14 -0.36 -13.52 16.68
N ASP A 15 -1.52 -13.83 16.09
CA ASP A 15 -1.99 -15.22 15.91
C ASP A 15 -0.92 -16.09 15.21
N PRO A 16 -0.50 -17.23 15.80
CA PRO A 16 0.61 -18.02 15.28
C PRO A 16 0.41 -18.55 13.85
N GLU A 17 -0.79 -19.02 13.52
CA GLU A 17 -1.09 -19.59 12.20
C GLU A 17 -1.03 -18.51 11.12
N ARG A 18 -1.67 -17.36 11.35
CA ARG A 18 -1.64 -16.20 10.45
C ARG A 18 -0.23 -15.62 10.33
N LEU A 19 0.56 -15.65 11.41
CA LEU A 19 1.93 -15.17 11.40
C LEU A 19 2.83 -16.04 10.51
N LEU A 20 2.66 -17.36 10.54
CA LEU A 20 3.36 -18.27 9.62
C LEU A 20 3.03 -17.98 8.16
N LEU A 21 1.75 -17.72 7.85
CA LEU A 21 1.33 -17.30 6.51
C LEU A 21 1.94 -15.96 6.10
N LYS A 22 1.99 -14.98 7.02
CA LYS A 22 2.68 -13.69 6.79
C LYS A 22 4.15 -13.91 6.46
N TYR A 23 4.87 -14.74 7.23
CA TYR A 23 6.28 -15.04 6.97
C TYR A 23 6.51 -15.79 5.65
N LYS A 24 5.59 -16.66 5.24
CA LYS A 24 5.66 -17.31 3.93
C LYS A 24 5.54 -16.27 2.81
N LYS A 25 4.59 -15.34 2.90
CA LYS A 25 4.43 -14.24 1.91
C LYS A 25 5.61 -13.28 1.91
N MET A 26 6.11 -12.91 3.10
CA MET A 26 7.26 -12.03 3.28
C MET A 26 8.51 -12.55 2.57
N ARG A 27 8.77 -13.87 2.64
CA ARG A 27 9.96 -14.49 2.02
C ARG A 27 9.81 -14.74 0.52
N ALA A 28 8.65 -14.52 -0.07
CA ALA A 28 8.39 -14.84 -1.47
C ALA A 28 9.11 -13.91 -2.44
N SER A 29 9.41 -12.66 -2.05
CA SER A 29 10.14 -11.70 -2.88
C SER A 29 10.73 -10.55 -2.05
N PRO A 30 11.72 -9.81 -2.57
CA PRO A 30 12.20 -8.57 -1.96
C PRO A 30 11.08 -7.55 -1.69
N PHE A 31 10.10 -7.47 -2.59
CA PHE A 31 8.94 -6.60 -2.43
C PHE A 31 8.03 -7.08 -1.29
N GLY A 32 7.79 -8.39 -1.18
CA GLY A 32 7.07 -8.98 -0.04
C GLY A 32 7.78 -8.70 1.29
N PHE A 33 9.12 -8.72 1.30
CA PHE A 33 9.91 -8.35 2.47
C PHE A 33 9.73 -6.88 2.85
N LEU A 34 9.87 -5.97 1.89
CA LEU A 34 9.73 -4.52 2.12
C LEU A 34 8.39 -4.17 2.77
N ARG A 35 7.29 -4.71 2.24
CA ARG A 35 5.93 -4.46 2.73
C ARG A 35 5.70 -5.05 4.12
N ALA A 36 6.19 -6.27 4.38
CA ALA A 36 5.98 -6.91 5.67
C ALA A 36 6.85 -6.35 6.81
N THR A 37 7.79 -5.44 6.51
CA THR A 37 8.80 -4.95 7.46
C THR A 37 8.96 -3.42 7.44
N CYS A 38 7.83 -2.69 7.46
CA CYS A 38 7.82 -1.22 7.49
C CYS A 38 8.72 -0.60 8.58
N HIS A 39 8.67 -1.11 9.80
CA HIS A 39 9.54 -0.71 10.91
C HIS A 39 11.03 -0.69 10.56
N LEU A 40 11.54 -1.75 9.90
CA LEU A 40 12.95 -1.83 9.52
C LEU A 40 13.37 -0.77 8.51
N PHE A 41 12.43 -0.31 7.68
CA PHE A 41 12.70 0.74 6.70
C PHE A 41 12.91 2.08 7.40
N TYR A 42 12.03 2.43 8.35
CA TYR A 42 12.12 3.70 9.08
C TYR A 42 13.29 3.74 10.04
N ASP A 43 13.60 2.63 10.71
CA ASP A 43 14.78 2.50 11.57
C ASP A 43 16.11 2.72 10.81
N ARG A 44 16.07 2.66 9.48
CA ARG A 44 17.24 2.81 8.59
C ARG A 44 17.19 4.08 7.75
N LEU A 45 16.19 4.94 7.93
CA LEU A 45 16.19 6.22 7.24
C LEU A 45 17.37 7.09 7.71
N PRO A 46 18.04 7.80 6.79
CA PRO A 46 19.10 8.72 7.17
C PRO A 46 18.59 9.82 8.11
N ALA A 47 19.41 10.20 9.08
CA ALA A 47 19.03 11.15 10.12
C ALA A 47 19.00 12.63 9.67
N GLY A 48 19.07 12.94 8.37
CA GLY A 48 19.20 14.31 7.88
C GLY A 48 18.63 14.51 6.47
N GLY A 49 18.72 15.74 5.96
CA GLY A 49 18.19 16.09 4.63
C GLY A 49 16.66 15.97 4.54
N VAL A 50 16.18 15.51 3.38
CA VAL A 50 14.74 15.42 3.08
C VAL A 50 13.98 14.55 4.09
N PHE A 51 14.66 13.61 4.76
CA PHE A 51 14.08 12.71 5.77
C PHE A 51 13.71 13.41 7.09
N LYS A 52 14.18 14.63 7.33
CA LYS A 52 13.80 15.43 8.52
C LYS A 52 13.23 16.80 8.19
N SER A 53 13.52 17.36 7.02
CA SER A 53 13.18 18.75 6.70
C SER A 53 11.76 18.94 6.14
N ALA A 54 11.08 17.87 5.72
CA ALA A 54 9.70 17.97 5.24
C ALA A 54 8.73 18.23 6.41
N PRO A 55 7.64 18.98 6.19
CA PRO A 55 6.65 19.24 7.23
C PRO A 55 6.02 17.93 7.72
N PRO A 56 5.69 17.83 9.03
CA PRO A 56 5.00 16.67 9.56
C PRO A 56 3.56 16.61 9.08
N VAL A 57 3.12 15.44 8.65
CA VAL A 57 1.74 15.12 8.25
C VAL A 57 1.37 13.73 8.77
N TRP A 58 0.09 13.42 8.80
CA TRP A 58 -0.35 12.04 9.01
C TRP A 58 -0.02 11.22 7.77
N ILE A 59 1.02 10.41 7.86
CA ILE A 59 1.46 9.50 6.80
C ILE A 59 0.71 8.16 6.90
N CYS A 60 0.64 7.41 5.80
CA CYS A 60 0.19 6.03 5.77
C CYS A 60 1.12 5.13 6.60
N GLY A 61 2.43 5.37 6.51
CA GLY A 61 3.43 4.61 7.27
C GLY A 61 3.75 3.26 6.64
N ASP A 62 2.89 2.67 5.81
CA ASP A 62 3.26 1.53 4.97
C ASP A 62 2.99 1.77 3.48
N LEU A 63 3.21 3.01 3.00
CA LEU A 63 2.91 3.35 1.61
C LEU A 63 3.77 2.55 0.62
N HIS A 64 3.09 1.79 -0.26
CA HIS A 64 3.71 1.03 -1.34
C HIS A 64 2.70 0.78 -2.48
N PRO A 65 3.12 0.36 -3.70
CA PRO A 65 2.21 0.23 -4.84
C PRO A 65 0.98 -0.66 -4.61
N GLU A 66 1.12 -1.76 -3.87
CA GLU A 66 0.00 -2.65 -3.52
C GLU A 66 -0.81 -2.19 -2.29
N ASN A 67 -0.60 -0.97 -1.78
CA ASN A 67 -1.38 -0.41 -0.68
C ASN A 67 -2.62 0.32 -1.25
N PHE A 68 -2.65 0.57 -2.55
CA PHE A 68 -3.83 1.09 -3.23
C PHE A 68 -4.80 -0.04 -3.57
N GLY A 69 -6.09 0.25 -3.50
CA GLY A 69 -7.14 -0.69 -3.87
C GLY A 69 -8.48 0.00 -3.94
N SER A 70 -9.55 -0.79 -3.87
CA SER A 70 -10.90 -0.27 -3.98
C SER A 70 -11.77 -0.68 -2.81
N TYR A 71 -12.63 0.24 -2.38
CA TYR A 71 -13.58 0.02 -1.29
C TYR A 71 -14.89 0.76 -1.55
N LYS A 72 -15.95 0.31 -0.89
CA LYS A 72 -17.28 0.91 -0.99
C LYS A 72 -17.50 1.88 0.16
N GLY A 73 -17.74 3.14 -0.16
CA GLY A 73 -18.08 4.17 0.83
C GLY A 73 -19.48 3.99 1.42
N GLY A 74 -19.78 4.69 2.51
CA GLY A 74 -21.10 4.67 3.16
C GLY A 74 -22.23 5.19 2.25
N ASN A 75 -21.90 6.00 1.26
CA ASN A 75 -22.78 6.48 0.19
C ASN A 75 -22.98 5.46 -0.96
N ARG A 76 -22.44 4.25 -0.82
CA ARG A 76 -22.49 3.14 -1.79
C ARG A 76 -21.67 3.35 -3.07
N LEU A 77 -20.89 4.42 -3.18
CA LEU A 77 -19.94 4.62 -4.27
C LEU A 77 -18.67 3.80 -4.03
N ALA A 78 -18.03 3.37 -5.12
CA ALA A 78 -16.74 2.69 -5.08
C ALA A 78 -15.63 3.72 -5.29
N TYR A 79 -14.64 3.68 -4.41
CA TYR A 79 -13.48 4.55 -4.42
C TYR A 79 -12.21 3.76 -4.68
N PHE A 80 -11.22 4.39 -5.30
CA PHE A 80 -9.87 3.90 -5.40
C PHE A 80 -8.93 4.78 -4.56
N ASP A 81 -8.34 4.22 -3.51
CA ASP A 81 -7.46 4.95 -2.60
C ASP A 81 -6.57 3.97 -1.82
N LEU A 82 -5.83 4.46 -0.82
CA LEU A 82 -5.10 3.67 0.16
C LEU A 82 -6.05 2.74 0.95
N ASN A 83 -5.60 1.50 1.16
CA ASN A 83 -6.42 0.43 1.72
C ASN A 83 -6.45 0.41 3.25
N ASP A 84 -5.37 0.81 3.92
CA ASP A 84 -5.25 0.78 5.38
C ASP A 84 -4.24 1.82 5.90
N PHE A 85 -4.40 2.17 7.18
CA PHE A 85 -3.59 3.18 7.89
C PHE A 85 -3.09 2.61 9.24
N ASP A 86 -2.91 1.28 9.32
CA ASP A 86 -2.55 0.58 10.55
C ASP A 86 -1.18 1.01 11.09
N GLU A 87 -0.29 1.47 10.21
CA GLU A 87 1.06 1.95 10.53
C GLU A 87 1.18 3.48 10.49
N SER A 88 0.04 4.19 10.50
CA SER A 88 0.02 5.66 10.38
C SER A 88 0.68 6.37 11.55
N ALA A 89 1.38 7.45 11.25
CA ALA A 89 2.08 8.27 12.23
C ALA A 89 2.14 9.73 11.78
N LEU A 90 2.32 10.64 12.74
CA LEU A 90 2.68 12.02 12.44
C LEU A 90 4.19 12.09 12.17
N ALA A 91 4.58 12.23 10.90
CA ALA A 91 5.99 12.18 10.47
C ALA A 91 6.22 13.06 9.23
N PRO A 92 7.49 13.38 8.88
CA PRO A 92 7.79 14.17 7.69
C PRO A 92 7.13 13.57 6.43
N ALA A 93 6.42 14.37 5.63
CA ALA A 93 5.70 13.90 4.44
C ALA A 93 6.59 13.13 3.43
N SER A 94 7.89 13.39 3.45
CA SER A 94 8.89 12.71 2.62
C SER A 94 9.05 11.22 2.94
N TRP A 95 8.65 10.76 4.12
CA TRP A 95 8.81 9.37 4.55
C TRP A 95 8.01 8.42 3.65
N ASP A 96 6.72 8.70 3.46
CA ASP A 96 5.85 7.95 2.56
C ASP A 96 6.30 8.07 1.10
N LEU A 97 6.76 9.25 0.67
CA LEU A 97 7.29 9.44 -0.68
C LEU A 97 8.48 8.52 -0.93
N VAL A 98 9.49 8.52 -0.08
CA VAL A 98 10.66 7.66 -0.27
C VAL A 98 10.27 6.19 -0.16
N ARG A 99 9.36 5.83 0.76
CA ARG A 99 8.86 4.46 0.87
C ARG A 99 8.18 3.98 -0.41
N MET A 100 7.30 4.80 -1.00
CA MET A 100 6.65 4.49 -2.26
C MET A 100 7.66 4.31 -3.41
N LEU A 101 8.64 5.21 -3.49
CA LEU A 101 9.71 5.13 -4.50
C LEU A 101 10.57 3.87 -4.33
N ALA A 102 10.90 3.50 -3.10
CA ALA A 102 11.58 2.26 -2.79
C ALA A 102 10.70 1.05 -3.21
N GLY A 103 9.40 1.10 -2.92
CA GLY A 103 8.44 0.08 -3.34
C GLY A 103 8.38 -0.11 -4.85
N LEU A 104 8.36 0.98 -5.62
CA LEU A 104 8.40 0.92 -7.09
C LEU A 104 9.69 0.28 -7.61
N GLN A 105 10.85 0.64 -7.03
CA GLN A 105 12.13 0.06 -7.46
C GLN A 105 12.28 -1.42 -7.06
N VAL A 106 11.91 -1.77 -5.83
CA VAL A 106 12.02 -3.13 -5.29
C VAL A 106 10.99 -4.07 -5.93
N GLY A 107 9.80 -3.57 -6.26
CA GLY A 107 8.72 -4.33 -6.90
C GLY A 107 8.85 -4.49 -8.41
N ALA A 108 9.58 -3.60 -9.09
CA ALA A 108 9.72 -3.60 -10.54
C ALA A 108 10.14 -4.95 -11.16
N PRO A 109 11.13 -5.69 -10.61
CA PRO A 109 11.51 -6.99 -11.16
C PRO A 109 10.37 -8.02 -11.17
N SER A 110 9.47 -8.00 -10.16
CA SER A 110 8.31 -8.90 -10.09
C SER A 110 7.26 -8.61 -11.17
N LEU A 111 7.31 -7.42 -11.78
CA LEU A 111 6.47 -7.00 -12.91
C LEU A 111 7.20 -7.10 -14.26
N GLY A 112 8.41 -7.68 -14.29
CA GLY A 112 9.23 -7.74 -15.52
C GLY A 112 9.77 -6.38 -15.97
N LEU A 113 9.78 -5.38 -15.09
CA LEU A 113 10.24 -4.03 -15.42
C LEU A 113 11.74 -3.87 -15.16
N ARG A 114 12.42 -3.20 -16.10
CA ARG A 114 13.83 -2.80 -15.96
C ARG A 114 13.97 -1.60 -15.01
N LYS A 115 15.19 -1.39 -14.52
CA LYS A 115 15.52 -0.29 -13.61
C LYS A 115 15.14 1.08 -14.17
N GLU A 116 15.32 1.30 -15.47
CA GLU A 116 15.01 2.56 -16.15
C GLU A 116 13.50 2.81 -16.17
N GLN A 117 12.70 1.75 -16.36
CA GLN A 117 11.24 1.82 -16.31
C GLN A 117 10.77 2.12 -14.89
N ALA A 118 11.35 1.47 -13.88
CA ALA A 118 11.07 1.73 -12.47
C ALA A 118 11.39 3.19 -12.08
N LEU A 119 12.52 3.72 -12.55
CA LEU A 119 12.88 5.13 -12.38
C LEU A 119 11.92 6.08 -13.12
N GLY A 120 11.43 5.68 -14.29
CA GLY A 120 10.36 6.39 -15.00
C GLY A 120 9.09 6.50 -14.17
N LEU A 121 8.63 5.39 -13.59
CA LEU A 121 7.48 5.35 -12.69
C LEU A 121 7.69 6.22 -11.45
N CYS A 122 8.88 6.19 -10.85
CA CYS A 122 9.25 7.04 -9.72
C CYS A 122 9.09 8.54 -10.06
N ARG A 123 9.56 8.96 -11.24
CA ARG A 123 9.45 10.35 -11.70
C ARG A 123 8.00 10.75 -11.97
N ILE A 124 7.23 9.86 -12.59
CA ILE A 124 5.79 10.09 -12.84
C ILE A 124 5.07 10.27 -11.50
N PHE A 125 5.29 9.38 -10.54
CA PHE A 125 4.70 9.46 -9.21
C PHE A 125 5.01 10.78 -8.51
N LEU A 126 6.29 11.18 -8.42
CA LEU A 126 6.67 12.45 -7.80
C LEU A 126 6.07 13.67 -8.50
N LYS A 127 6.04 13.66 -9.84
CA LYS A 127 5.44 14.75 -10.62
C LYS A 127 3.95 14.86 -10.34
N SER A 128 3.22 13.75 -10.40
CA SER A 128 1.78 13.71 -10.12
C SER A 128 1.47 14.12 -8.68
N TYR A 129 2.27 13.68 -7.71
CA TYR A 129 2.14 14.07 -6.31
C TYR A 129 2.34 15.57 -6.12
N ALA A 130 3.41 16.14 -6.69
CA ALA A 130 3.67 17.58 -6.60
C ALA A 130 2.58 18.42 -7.29
N GLN A 131 2.05 17.96 -8.44
CA GLN A 131 0.94 18.61 -9.13
C GLN A 131 -0.35 18.57 -8.31
N ALA A 132 -0.66 17.43 -7.70
CA ALA A 132 -1.81 17.29 -6.81
C ALA A 132 -1.71 18.25 -5.61
N LEU A 133 -0.54 18.31 -4.96
CA LEU A 133 -0.30 19.28 -3.88
C LEU A 133 -0.44 20.73 -4.34
N ALA A 134 0.14 21.08 -5.48
CA ALA A 134 0.08 22.44 -6.02
C ALA A 134 -1.35 22.87 -6.38
N SER A 135 -2.24 21.91 -6.72
CA SER A 135 -3.66 22.21 -6.96
C SER A 135 -4.40 22.68 -5.70
N GLY A 136 -3.89 22.34 -4.51
CA GLY A 136 -4.46 22.74 -3.22
C GLY A 136 -5.85 22.14 -2.93
N LYS A 137 -6.32 21.17 -3.71
CA LYS A 137 -7.64 20.56 -3.57
C LYS A 137 -7.52 19.10 -3.18
N ALA A 138 -8.30 18.70 -2.17
CA ALA A 138 -8.53 17.29 -1.93
C ALA A 138 -9.23 16.68 -3.15
N MET A 139 -8.76 15.49 -3.55
CA MET A 139 -9.31 14.73 -4.65
C MET A 139 -9.69 13.34 -4.15
N TRP A 140 -10.74 12.78 -4.72
CA TRP A 140 -11.08 11.37 -4.57
C TRP A 140 -11.23 10.75 -5.96
N ILE A 141 -10.92 9.47 -6.06
CA ILE A 141 -11.00 8.73 -7.31
C ILE A 141 -12.22 7.80 -7.21
N GLU A 142 -13.27 8.17 -7.93
CA GLU A 142 -14.47 7.36 -8.12
C GLU A 142 -14.74 7.17 -9.62
N SER A 143 -15.79 6.45 -9.99
CA SER A 143 -16.07 6.14 -11.40
C SER A 143 -16.20 7.38 -12.30
N GLU A 144 -16.70 8.51 -11.77
CA GLU A 144 -16.91 9.74 -12.55
C GLU A 144 -15.63 10.60 -12.66
N THR A 145 -14.76 10.53 -11.65
CA THR A 145 -13.52 11.32 -11.59
C THR A 145 -12.28 10.55 -12.07
N SER A 146 -12.42 9.25 -12.34
CA SER A 146 -11.37 8.37 -12.84
C SER A 146 -11.39 8.23 -14.36
N SER A 147 -10.29 7.71 -14.92
CA SER A 147 -10.18 7.34 -16.33
C SER A 147 -9.34 6.07 -16.50
N GLY A 148 -9.42 5.46 -17.69
CA GLY A 148 -8.65 4.27 -18.05
C GLY A 148 -8.91 3.07 -17.13
N ILE A 149 -7.86 2.33 -16.79
CA ILE A 149 -7.96 1.06 -16.05
C ILE A 149 -8.63 1.18 -14.68
N ILE A 150 -8.53 2.35 -14.02
CA ILE A 150 -9.18 2.56 -12.72
C ILE A 150 -10.68 2.77 -12.91
N GLN A 151 -11.09 3.52 -13.93
CA GLN A 151 -12.50 3.67 -14.24
C GLN A 151 -13.13 2.33 -14.65
N GLU A 152 -12.46 1.56 -15.50
CA GLU A 152 -12.89 0.21 -15.88
C GLU A 152 -13.05 -0.71 -14.66
N LEU A 153 -12.07 -0.68 -13.74
CA LEU A 153 -12.15 -1.39 -12.46
C LEU A 153 -13.39 -0.95 -11.67
N LEU A 154 -13.57 0.35 -11.44
CA LEU A 154 -14.66 0.87 -10.61
C LEU A 154 -16.04 0.62 -11.21
N LEU A 155 -16.18 0.68 -12.54
CA LEU A 155 -17.41 0.31 -13.24
C LEU A 155 -17.70 -1.19 -13.09
N SER A 156 -16.70 -2.05 -13.24
CA SER A 156 -16.88 -3.50 -13.06
C SER A 156 -17.31 -3.89 -11.64
N LEU A 157 -16.96 -3.09 -10.64
CA LEU A 157 -17.33 -3.32 -9.24
C LEU A 157 -18.79 -2.96 -8.95
N ARG A 158 -19.44 -2.13 -9.77
CA ARG A 158 -20.86 -1.78 -9.61
C ARG A 158 -21.77 -2.98 -9.85
N GLU A 159 -21.39 -3.83 -10.81
CA GLU A 159 -22.15 -5.02 -11.21
C GLU A 159 -21.91 -6.23 -10.29
N ARG A 160 -20.96 -6.13 -9.35
CA ARG A 160 -20.54 -7.26 -8.52
C ARG A 160 -21.44 -7.44 -7.30
N GLU A 161 -22.13 -8.58 -7.25
CA GLU A 161 -22.87 -8.98 -6.07
C GLU A 161 -21.95 -9.43 -4.94
N ARG A 162 -22.24 -8.98 -3.72
CA ARG A 162 -21.42 -9.31 -2.53
C ARG A 162 -21.41 -10.80 -2.24
N GLY A 163 -22.55 -11.48 -2.45
CA GLY A 163 -22.68 -12.92 -2.24
C GLY A 163 -21.70 -13.70 -3.12
N GLU A 164 -21.78 -13.47 -4.43
CA GLU A 164 -20.93 -14.11 -5.43
C GLU A 164 -19.45 -13.82 -5.19
N PHE A 165 -19.09 -12.57 -4.87
CA PHE A 165 -17.72 -12.22 -4.54
C PHE A 165 -17.19 -13.03 -3.35
N LEU A 166 -17.98 -13.14 -2.28
CA LEU A 166 -17.59 -13.92 -1.11
C LEU A 166 -17.52 -15.42 -1.42
N ASP A 167 -18.34 -15.94 -2.31
CA ASP A 167 -18.29 -17.34 -2.74
C ASP A 167 -16.98 -17.68 -3.46
N THR A 168 -16.34 -16.71 -4.14
CA THR A 168 -15.01 -16.90 -4.74
C THR A 168 -13.86 -16.97 -3.72
N ARG A 169 -14.08 -16.55 -2.47
CA ARG A 169 -13.03 -16.38 -1.44
C ARG A 169 -13.27 -17.20 -0.18
N THR A 170 -14.48 -17.70 0.02
CA THR A 170 -14.91 -18.36 1.26
C THR A 170 -15.76 -19.58 0.93
N THR A 171 -15.82 -20.51 1.87
CA THR A 171 -16.71 -21.67 1.81
C THR A 171 -17.81 -21.56 2.85
N LEU A 172 -19.02 -22.01 2.54
CA LEU A 172 -20.12 -22.05 3.50
C LEU A 172 -20.05 -23.35 4.33
N LYS A 173 -19.76 -23.25 5.62
CA LYS A 173 -19.90 -24.36 6.60
C LYS A 173 -20.92 -23.98 7.67
N ARG A 174 -21.98 -24.80 7.82
CA ARG A 174 -23.04 -24.62 8.84
C ARG A 174 -23.59 -23.17 8.89
N ARG A 175 -23.90 -22.60 7.72
CA ARG A 175 -24.39 -21.21 7.54
C ARG A 175 -23.41 -20.09 7.94
N ARG A 176 -22.13 -20.40 8.20
CA ARG A 176 -21.06 -19.42 8.35
C ARG A 176 -20.08 -19.53 7.20
N ARG A 177 -19.61 -18.38 6.70
CA ARG A 177 -18.52 -18.31 5.73
C ARG A 177 -17.20 -18.54 6.46
N VAL A 178 -16.40 -19.47 5.96
CA VAL A 178 -15.10 -19.89 6.50
C VAL A 178 -14.06 -19.84 5.39
#